data_AF-A0A535VET7-F1
#
_entry.id   AF-A0A535VET7-F1
#
_cell.length_a   1.000
_cell.length_b   1.000
_cell.length_c   1.000
_cell.angle_alpha   90.00
_cell.angle_beta   90.00
_cell.angle_gamma   90.00
#
_symmetry.space_group_name_H-M   'P 1'
#
loop_
_entity.id
_entity.type
_entity.pdbx_description
1 polymer ?
#
loop_
_entity_poly.entity_id
_entity_poly.type
_entity_poly.pdbx_seq_one_letter_code
_entity_poly.pdbx_strand_id
1 'polypeptide(L)'
;MEQALVQAEQAEQAQDTTVMRQALEQVLHLYRGDLLPSCYEEWILPERDRLRQAFLRAAERLIVLLEAERDYDAAITAAQQLLRQDALHEATYRQLMRLSALRGDRAAALRVYHTCAKLLERELGTEPSEATRAVYESLMQSATSPRAPTGPLTSRGTAAPLIGRKAEWRQLQEAWRKAAGGHPRIVLLTGEAGIGKTRLAEEMEAWVSRQGLATASARCYAAVGQLVYAPVTSWLRTEALQTGLSALDPIWLTEIARLVPEVLVKRPKLPRPAPMTEGWQRQHFFEALSRDPRMAALPVAF
;
A
#
# COMPACT_ATOMS: atom_id res chain seq x y z
N MET A 1 17.00 -11.42 26.46
CA MET A 1 16.78 -10.64 25.23
C MET A 1 17.78 -11.05 24.16
N GLU A 2 19.09 -11.06 24.44
CA GLU A 2 20.13 -11.45 23.47
C GLU A 2 19.92 -12.85 22.88
N GLN A 3 19.59 -13.87 23.69
CA GLN A 3 19.28 -15.21 23.19
C GLN A 3 18.11 -15.23 22.19
N ALA A 4 17.07 -14.42 22.45
CA ALA A 4 15.91 -14.32 21.57
C ALA A 4 16.26 -13.58 20.26
N LEU A 5 17.19 -12.61 20.30
CA LEU A 5 17.70 -11.96 19.08
C LEU A 5 18.49 -12.94 18.22
N VAL A 6 19.37 -13.75 18.83
CA VAL A 6 20.14 -14.79 18.13
C VAL A 6 19.20 -15.83 17.52
N GLN A 7 18.16 -16.26 18.24
CA GLN A 7 17.16 -17.17 17.70
C GLN A 7 16.39 -16.56 16.52
N ALA A 8 16.05 -15.27 16.58
CA ALA A 8 15.40 -14.58 15.47
C ALA A 8 16.28 -14.49 14.22
N GLU A 9 17.60 -14.29 14.37
CA GLU A 9 18.57 -14.29 13.26
C GLU A 9 18.74 -15.68 12.64
N GLN A 10 18.85 -16.73 13.47
CA GLN A 10 18.94 -18.11 13.00
C GLN A 10 17.67 -18.53 12.26
N ALA A 11 16.50 -18.16 12.78
CA ALA A 11 15.22 -18.45 12.15
C ALA A 11 15.05 -17.71 10.82
N GLU A 12 15.56 -16.48 10.70
CA GLU A 12 15.58 -15.73 9.44
C GLU A 12 16.44 -16.44 8.38
N GLN A 13 17.63 -16.92 8.76
CA GLN A 13 18.49 -17.70 7.87
C GLN A 13 17.85 -19.02 7.43
N ALA A 14 17.13 -19.67 8.34
CA ALA A 14 16.37 -20.89 8.05
C ALA A 14 15.04 -20.64 7.32
N GLN A 15 14.65 -19.38 7.11
CA GLN A 15 13.34 -18.96 6.60
C GLN A 15 12.13 -19.50 7.41
N ASP A 16 12.33 -19.81 8.69
CA ASP A 16 11.26 -20.24 9.59
C ASP A 16 10.56 -19.03 10.21
N THR A 17 9.44 -18.63 9.61
CA THR A 17 8.68 -17.46 10.08
C THR A 17 8.02 -17.68 11.43
N THR A 18 7.73 -18.92 11.82
CA THR A 18 7.05 -19.22 13.10
C THR A 18 8.01 -19.01 14.25
N VAL A 19 9.20 -19.58 14.16
CA VAL A 19 10.25 -19.40 15.17
C VAL A 19 10.72 -17.95 15.21
N MET A 20 10.85 -17.30 14.05
CA MET A 20 11.21 -15.90 13.97
C MET A 20 10.17 -15.00 14.67
N ARG A 21 8.88 -15.24 14.45
CA ARG A 21 7.78 -14.52 15.13
C ARG A 21 7.89 -14.67 16.65
N GLN A 22 7.97 -15.90 17.14
CA GLN A 22 8.03 -16.18 18.57
C GLN A 22 9.24 -15.54 19.24
N ALA A 23 10.41 -15.63 18.60
CA ALA A 23 11.64 -15.03 19.10
C ALA A 23 11.55 -13.50 19.18
N LEU A 24 10.99 -12.85 18.16
CA LEU A 24 10.78 -11.40 18.15
C LEU A 24 9.72 -10.94 19.16
N GLU A 25 8.60 -11.65 19.30
CA GLU A 25 7.59 -11.39 20.34
C GLU A 25 8.22 -11.49 21.75
N GLN A 26 9.10 -12.47 21.95
CA GLN A 26 9.83 -12.63 23.21
C GLN A 26 10.79 -11.46 23.49
N VAL A 27 11.46 -10.91 22.48
CA VAL A 27 12.29 -9.69 22.63
C VAL A 27 11.44 -8.53 23.15
N LEU A 28 10.28 -8.28 22.53
CA LEU A 28 9.39 -7.19 22.92
C LEU A 28 8.81 -7.37 24.32
N HIS A 29 8.51 -8.60 24.73
CA HIS A 29 8.03 -8.90 26.08
C HIS A 29 9.12 -8.73 27.15
N LEU A 30 10.37 -9.06 26.83
CA LEU A 30 11.50 -8.96 27.75
C LEU A 30 11.98 -7.52 27.96
N TYR A 31 11.83 -6.66 26.95
CA TYR A 31 12.23 -5.26 27.06
C TYR A 31 11.13 -4.43 27.74
N ARG A 32 11.37 -4.05 29.00
CA ARG A 32 10.40 -3.28 29.82
C ARG A 32 10.80 -1.81 30.04
N GLY A 33 11.83 -1.33 29.35
CA GLY A 33 12.42 0.01 29.53
C GLY A 33 13.92 -0.07 29.81
N ASP A 34 14.48 1.03 30.32
CA ASP A 34 15.92 1.17 30.53
C ASP A 34 16.49 0.13 31.49
N LEU A 35 17.67 -0.40 31.14
CA LEU A 35 18.43 -1.30 32.00
C LEU A 35 18.90 -0.56 33.27
N LEU A 36 18.56 -1.10 34.45
CA LEU A 36 18.92 -0.55 35.78
C LEU A 36 18.65 0.96 35.88
N PRO A 37 17.39 1.42 35.81
CA PRO A 37 17.05 2.85 35.65
C PRO A 37 17.62 3.75 36.76
N SER A 38 17.91 3.21 37.94
CA SER A 38 18.48 3.94 39.08
C SER A 38 20.02 4.07 39.03
N CYS A 39 20.69 3.45 38.06
CA CYS A 39 22.15 3.57 37.87
C CYS A 39 22.44 4.70 36.89
N TYR A 40 23.35 5.60 37.26
CA TYR A 40 23.75 6.77 36.46
C TYR A 40 25.22 6.73 36.05
N GLU A 41 25.88 5.56 36.17
CA GLU A 41 27.28 5.39 35.79
C GLU A 41 27.44 5.42 34.27
N GLU A 42 28.50 6.07 33.77
CA GLU A 42 28.67 6.30 32.32
C GLU A 42 28.78 5.02 31.50
N TRP A 43 29.30 3.92 32.07
CA TRP A 43 29.42 2.64 31.38
C TRP A 43 28.07 2.03 31.00
N ILE A 44 26.98 2.42 31.68
CA ILE A 44 25.65 1.85 31.42
C ILE A 44 24.96 2.51 30.22
N LEU A 45 25.36 3.72 29.85
CA LEU A 45 24.72 4.49 28.76
C LEU A 45 24.87 3.78 27.40
N PRO A 46 26.06 3.30 26.99
CA PRO A 46 26.22 2.55 25.75
C PRO A 46 25.42 1.24 25.74
N GLU A 47 25.32 0.56 26.88
CA GLU A 47 24.59 -0.71 26.96
C GLU A 47 23.07 -0.47 26.89
N ARG A 48 22.55 0.58 27.54
CA ARG A 48 21.14 1.00 27.38
C ARG A 48 20.82 1.33 25.93
N ASP A 49 21.69 2.09 25.25
CA ASP A 49 21.47 2.44 23.85
C ASP A 49 21.53 1.21 22.95
N ARG A 50 22.51 0.31 23.14
CA ARG A 50 22.63 -0.95 22.41
C ARG A 50 21.36 -1.80 22.54
N LEU A 51 20.83 -1.96 23.77
CA LEU A 51 19.62 -2.74 24.02
C LEU A 51 18.38 -2.06 23.42
N ARG A 52 18.27 -0.73 23.53
CA ARG A 52 17.19 0.06 22.93
C ARG A 52 17.19 -0.08 21.40
N GLN A 53 18.33 0.08 20.75
CA GLN A 53 18.47 -0.11 19.30
C GLN A 53 18.11 -1.53 18.87
N ALA A 54 18.53 -2.54 19.65
CA ALA A 54 18.18 -3.93 19.38
C ALA A 54 16.66 -4.17 19.49
N PHE A 55 16.01 -3.59 20.50
CA PHE A 55 14.55 -3.61 20.63
C PHE A 55 13.85 -2.95 19.45
N LEU A 56 14.27 -1.73 19.05
CA LEU A 56 13.66 -1.00 17.93
C LEU A 56 13.74 -1.81 16.64
N ARG A 57 14.91 -2.37 16.32
CA ARG A 57 15.08 -3.23 15.15
C ARG A 57 14.22 -4.49 15.21
N ALA A 58 14.10 -5.12 16.38
CA ALA A 58 13.25 -6.30 16.55
C ALA A 58 11.77 -5.96 16.40
N ALA A 59 11.31 -4.83 16.93
CA ALA A 59 9.93 -4.37 16.80
C ALA A 59 9.56 -4.08 15.34
N GLU A 60 10.43 -3.39 14.60
CA GLU A 60 10.24 -3.13 13.17
C GLU A 60 10.14 -4.43 12.36
N ARG A 61 11.04 -5.39 12.61
CA ARG A 61 11.01 -6.72 11.96
C ARG A 61 9.71 -7.46 12.27
N LEU A 62 9.26 -7.42 13.53
CA LEU A 62 8.01 -8.09 13.94
C LEU A 62 6.80 -7.46 13.26
N ILE A 63 6.73 -6.12 13.19
CA ILE A 63 5.63 -5.41 12.51
C ILE A 63 5.53 -5.85 11.04
N VAL A 64 6.66 -5.91 10.34
CA VAL A 64 6.70 -6.34 8.93
C VAL A 64 6.26 -7.80 8.77
N LEU A 65 6.68 -8.68 9.68
CA LEU A 65 6.26 -10.09 9.66
C LEU A 65 4.75 -10.23 9.91
N LEU A 66 4.22 -9.56 10.93
CA LEU A 66 2.80 -9.62 11.28
C LEU A 66 1.91 -9.01 10.18
N GLU A 67 2.36 -7.92 9.55
CA GLU A 67 1.69 -7.36 8.37
C GLU A 67 1.64 -8.36 7.21
N ALA A 68 2.74 -9.11 6.99
CA ALA A 68 2.80 -10.14 5.95
C ALA A 68 1.88 -11.33 6.26
N GLU A 69 1.70 -11.66 7.54
CA GLU A 69 0.76 -12.68 8.02
C GLU A 69 -0.69 -12.18 8.11
N ARG A 70 -0.93 -10.88 7.85
CA ARG A 70 -2.21 -10.18 8.00
C ARG A 70 -2.75 -10.15 9.43
N ASP A 71 -1.89 -10.34 10.42
CA ASP A 71 -2.22 -10.20 11.83
C ASP A 71 -2.09 -8.73 12.24
N TYR A 72 -3.04 -7.92 11.76
CA TYR A 72 -2.98 -6.47 11.91
C TYR A 72 -3.11 -6.01 13.37
N ASP A 73 -3.85 -6.74 14.19
CA ASP A 73 -4.02 -6.38 15.60
C ASP A 73 -2.74 -6.59 16.41
N ALA A 74 -2.03 -7.71 16.17
CA ALA A 74 -0.72 -7.92 16.76
C ALA A 74 0.30 -6.88 16.25
N ALA A 75 0.27 -6.55 14.94
CA ALA A 75 1.16 -5.55 14.35
C ALA A 75 0.92 -4.15 14.94
N ILE A 76 -0.33 -3.75 15.13
CA ILE A 76 -0.71 -2.48 15.77
C ILE A 76 -0.19 -2.45 17.21
N THR A 77 -0.32 -3.56 17.95
CA THR A 77 0.17 -3.67 19.33
C THR A 77 1.69 -3.51 19.40
N ALA A 78 2.43 -4.15 18.49
CA ALA A 78 3.89 -4.02 18.40
C ALA A 78 4.31 -2.58 18.04
N ALA A 79 3.62 -1.93 17.10
CA ALA A 79 3.91 -0.54 16.74
C ALA A 79 3.58 0.45 17.87
N GLN A 80 2.52 0.22 18.65
CA GLN A 80 2.22 1.00 19.86
C GLN A 80 3.28 0.79 20.96
N GLN A 81 3.84 -0.41 21.08
CA GLN A 81 4.98 -0.67 21.98
C GLN A 81 6.22 0.11 21.55
N LEU A 82 6.53 0.16 20.26
CA LEU A 82 7.63 0.93 19.72
C LEU A 82 7.46 2.43 20.04
N LEU A 83 6.27 3.01 19.82
CA LEU A 83 5.99 4.41 20.15
C LEU A 83 6.07 4.74 21.64
N ARG A 84 5.92 3.76 22.54
CA ARG A 84 6.14 3.99 23.98
C ARG A 84 7.62 4.19 24.31
N GLN A 85 8.52 3.66 23.51
CA GLN A 85 9.97 3.81 23.68
C GLN A 85 10.52 5.00 22.89
N ASP A 86 9.98 5.23 21.69
CA ASP A 86 10.31 6.39 20.86
C ASP A 86 9.03 7.04 20.34
N ALA A 87 8.55 8.02 21.11
CA ALA A 87 7.30 8.72 20.82
C ALA A 87 7.41 9.65 19.60
N LEU A 88 8.61 10.04 19.20
CA LEU A 88 8.87 10.96 18.07
C LEU A 88 9.20 10.21 16.77
N HIS A 89 9.14 8.87 16.77
CA HIS A 89 9.39 8.05 15.59
C HIS A 89 8.26 8.14 14.55
N GLU A 90 8.30 9.17 13.69
CA GLU A 90 7.31 9.42 12.63
C GLU A 90 7.03 8.21 11.73
N ALA A 91 8.06 7.40 11.43
CA ALA A 91 7.90 6.21 10.61
C ALA A 91 6.93 5.20 11.22
N THR A 92 6.90 5.05 12.55
CA THR A 92 5.97 4.16 13.24
C THR A 92 4.53 4.67 13.19
N TYR A 93 4.32 5.99 13.23
CA TYR A 93 2.97 6.56 13.00
C TYR A 93 2.48 6.25 11.59
N ARG A 94 3.33 6.37 10.57
CA ARG A 94 2.96 5.97 9.19
C ARG A 94 2.56 4.50 9.12
N GLN A 95 3.31 3.60 9.77
CA GLN A 95 2.95 2.18 9.84
C GLN A 95 1.61 1.97 10.56
N LEU A 96 1.37 2.64 11.69
CA LEU A 96 0.08 2.53 12.42
C LEU A 96 -1.11 3.03 11.60
N MET A 97 -0.97 4.13 10.86
CA MET A 97 -2.01 4.61 9.95
C MET A 97 -2.34 3.55 8.89
N ARG A 98 -1.30 2.99 8.27
CA ARG A 98 -1.41 1.97 7.23
C ARG A 98 -2.02 0.67 7.76
N LEU A 99 -1.55 0.16 8.90
CA LEU A 99 -2.09 -1.04 9.56
C LEU A 99 -3.56 -0.87 9.98
N SER A 100 -3.92 0.30 10.54
CA SER A 100 -5.30 0.61 10.91
C SER A 100 -6.22 0.62 9.70
N ALA A 101 -5.76 1.19 8.59
CA ALA A 101 -6.50 1.19 7.33
C ALA A 101 -6.65 -0.21 6.73
N LEU A 102 -5.60 -1.04 6.80
CA LEU A 102 -5.62 -2.46 6.37
C LEU A 102 -6.59 -3.32 7.19
N ARG A 103 -6.70 -3.07 8.49
CA ARG A 103 -7.71 -3.66 9.39
C ARG A 103 -9.14 -3.22 9.04
N GLY A 104 -9.29 -2.10 8.32
CA GLY A 104 -10.58 -1.49 7.98
C GLY A 104 -11.03 -0.39 8.94
N ASP A 105 -10.23 -0.06 9.96
CA ASP A 105 -10.50 1.03 10.90
C ASP A 105 -9.80 2.33 10.46
N ARG A 106 -10.37 2.93 9.43
CA ARG A 106 -9.88 4.18 8.87
C ARG A 106 -9.95 5.34 9.88
N ALA A 107 -10.98 5.39 10.71
CA ALA A 107 -11.12 6.43 11.71
C ALA A 107 -9.95 6.39 12.71
N ALA A 108 -9.48 5.19 13.09
CA ALA A 108 -8.25 5.05 13.85
C ALA A 108 -7.03 5.59 13.11
N ALA A 109 -6.88 5.30 11.81
CA ALA A 109 -5.77 5.83 11.01
C ALA A 109 -5.72 7.37 11.03
N LEU A 110 -6.87 8.04 10.84
CA LEU A 110 -6.94 9.50 10.89
C LEU A 110 -6.65 10.06 12.29
N ARG A 111 -7.12 9.38 13.35
CA ARG A 111 -6.77 9.76 14.73
C ARG A 111 -5.27 9.67 14.98
N VAL A 112 -4.60 8.62 14.50
CA VAL A 112 -3.15 8.44 14.62
C VAL A 112 -2.39 9.61 13.99
N TYR A 113 -2.81 10.08 12.82
CA TYR A 113 -2.21 11.27 12.19
C TYR A 113 -2.31 12.50 13.08
N HIS A 114 -3.51 12.81 13.59
CA HIS A 114 -3.70 13.98 14.45
C HIS A 114 -2.93 13.89 15.76
N THR A 115 -2.76 12.69 16.32
CA THR A 115 -1.91 12.47 17.49
C THR A 115 -0.44 12.77 17.17
N CYS A 116 0.06 12.27 16.04
CA CYS A 116 1.43 12.53 15.58
C CYS A 116 1.67 14.04 15.39
N ALA A 117 0.79 14.71 14.64
CA ALA A 117 0.91 16.15 14.36
C ALA A 117 0.94 16.99 15.65
N LYS A 118 0.02 16.73 16.59
CA LYS A 118 -0.02 17.44 17.88
C LYS A 118 1.23 17.19 18.72
N LEU A 119 1.78 15.97 18.69
CA LEU A 119 2.98 15.64 19.46
C LEU A 119 4.21 16.34 18.88
N LEU A 120 4.41 16.29 17.56
CA LEU A 120 5.54 16.95 16.90
C LEU A 120 5.49 18.47 17.06
N GLU A 121 4.31 19.06 16.95
CA GLU A 121 4.11 20.48 17.21
C GLU A 121 4.47 20.85 18.65
N ARG A 122 4.05 20.03 19.63
CA ARG A 122 4.33 20.29 21.05
C ARG A 122 5.81 20.11 21.43
N GLU A 123 6.45 19.04 20.97
CA GLU A 123 7.81 18.67 21.41
C GLU A 123 8.90 19.32 20.56
N LEU A 124 8.66 19.52 19.26
CA LEU A 124 9.65 19.99 18.29
C LEU A 124 9.26 21.31 17.61
N GLY A 125 8.01 21.76 17.73
CA GLY A 125 7.52 22.96 17.04
C GLY A 125 7.43 22.79 15.52
N THR A 126 7.38 21.54 15.03
CA THR A 126 7.40 21.21 13.60
C THR A 126 6.14 20.49 13.17
N GLU A 127 5.74 20.69 11.91
CA GLU A 127 4.70 19.88 11.27
C GLU A 127 5.20 18.47 10.89
N PRO A 128 4.30 17.49 10.70
CA PRO A 128 4.67 16.18 10.17
C PRO A 128 5.39 16.26 8.82
N SER A 129 6.33 15.34 8.60
CA SER A 129 7.02 15.24 7.31
C SER A 129 6.06 15.08 6.12
N GLU A 130 6.53 15.45 4.92
CA GLU A 130 5.79 15.26 3.66
C GLU A 130 5.37 13.80 3.45
N ALA A 131 6.24 12.84 3.76
CA ALA A 131 5.91 11.41 3.67
C ALA A 131 4.73 11.02 4.58
N THR A 132 4.61 11.64 5.75
CA THR A 132 3.52 11.38 6.70
C THR A 132 2.22 12.05 6.24
N ARG A 133 2.29 13.28 5.73
CA ARG A 133 1.14 13.99 5.13
C ARG A 133 0.59 13.27 3.90
N ALA A 134 1.46 12.77 3.03
CA ALA A 134 1.06 12.01 1.84
C ALA A 134 0.21 10.77 2.18
N VAL A 135 0.55 10.04 3.25
CA VAL A 135 -0.27 8.91 3.73
C VAL A 135 -1.65 9.39 4.21
N TYR A 136 -1.70 10.48 4.97
CA TYR A 136 -2.98 11.06 5.43
C TYR A 136 -3.86 11.52 4.27
N GLU A 137 -3.29 12.20 3.28
CA GLU A 137 -4.02 12.67 2.09
C GLU A 137 -4.52 11.52 1.23
N SER A 138 -3.69 10.51 0.99
CA SER A 138 -4.05 9.28 0.28
C SER A 138 -5.20 8.55 0.97
N LEU A 139 -5.14 8.47 2.31
CA LEU A 139 -6.28 8.03 3.08
C LEU A 139 -7.45 8.97 2.77
N MET A 140 -7.42 10.26 3.09
CA MET A 140 -8.53 11.21 2.86
C MET A 140 -9.24 11.08 1.51
N GLN A 141 -8.50 11.01 0.41
CA GLN A 141 -9.03 10.91 -0.96
C GLN A 141 -9.84 9.62 -1.19
N SER A 142 -9.48 8.50 -0.57
CA SER A 142 -10.25 7.24 -0.71
C SER A 142 -11.62 7.23 -0.01
N ALA A 143 -11.91 8.19 0.89
CA ALA A 143 -13.26 8.31 1.50
C ALA A 143 -14.23 9.15 0.67
N THR A 144 -13.71 10.08 -0.13
CA THR A 144 -14.55 11.02 -0.88
C THR A 144 -15.05 10.40 -2.18
N SER A 145 -14.57 9.22 -2.57
CA SER A 145 -15.05 8.47 -3.73
C SER A 145 -16.35 7.75 -3.40
N PRO A 146 -17.51 8.21 -3.91
CA PRO A 146 -18.72 7.42 -3.86
C PRO A 146 -18.50 6.25 -4.82
N ARG A 147 -18.34 5.04 -4.28
CA ARG A 147 -18.27 3.80 -5.05
C ARG A 147 -19.40 3.77 -6.08
N ALA A 148 -19.11 4.17 -7.32
CA ALA A 148 -20.08 4.14 -8.40
C ALA A 148 -20.45 2.67 -8.68
N PRO A 149 -21.73 2.28 -8.63
CA PRO A 149 -22.13 0.92 -8.91
C PRO A 149 -22.23 0.75 -10.43
N THR A 150 -21.13 0.38 -11.09
CA THR A 150 -21.15 0.02 -12.51
C THR A 150 -20.61 -1.39 -12.72
N GLY A 151 -21.50 -2.37 -12.47
CA GLY A 151 -21.31 -3.77 -12.78
C GLY A 151 -22.23 -4.65 -11.92
N PRO A 152 -22.95 -5.64 -12.49
CA PRO A 152 -23.91 -6.43 -11.73
C PRO A 152 -23.26 -7.11 -10.51
N LEU A 153 -24.00 -7.05 -9.41
CA LEU A 153 -23.69 -7.55 -8.08
C LEU A 153 -22.96 -8.91 -8.08
N THR A 154 -21.66 -8.89 -7.81
CA THR A 154 -21.00 -9.91 -6.98
C THR A 154 -20.44 -9.24 -5.73
N SER A 155 -21.27 -8.47 -5.04
CA SER A 155 -21.08 -8.16 -3.63
C SER A 155 -21.36 -9.44 -2.83
N ARG A 156 -20.38 -10.33 -2.72
CA ARG A 156 -20.27 -11.36 -1.65
C ARG A 156 -18.92 -12.06 -1.79
N GLY A 157 -17.94 -11.57 -1.03
CA GLY A 157 -16.61 -12.13 -1.01
C GLY A 157 -15.64 -11.32 -0.17
N THR A 158 -16.02 -10.90 1.03
CA THR A 158 -15.06 -10.45 2.06
C THR A 158 -14.98 -11.43 3.23
N ALA A 159 -15.62 -12.61 3.13
CA ALA A 159 -15.81 -13.49 4.29
C ALA A 159 -14.90 -14.72 4.34
N ALA A 160 -14.23 -15.10 3.25
CA ALA A 160 -13.33 -16.26 3.27
C ALA A 160 -11.88 -15.79 3.30
N PRO A 161 -11.10 -16.08 4.37
CA PRO A 161 -9.66 -15.85 4.36
C PRO A 161 -9.01 -16.61 3.19
N LEU A 162 -7.93 -16.07 2.62
CA LEU A 162 -7.09 -16.82 1.69
C LEU A 162 -6.44 -17.98 2.46
N ILE A 163 -7.06 -19.16 2.43
CA ILE A 163 -6.51 -20.35 3.09
C ILE A 163 -5.35 -20.88 2.24
N GLY A 164 -4.21 -21.14 2.87
CA GLY A 164 -3.07 -21.83 2.25
C GLY A 164 -2.21 -21.01 1.27
N ARG A 165 -2.51 -19.73 1.02
CA ARG A 165 -1.79 -18.87 0.05
C ARG A 165 -0.82 -17.87 0.68
N LYS A 166 -0.27 -18.21 1.84
CA LYS A 166 0.61 -17.29 2.61
C LYS A 166 1.89 -16.96 1.83
N ALA A 167 2.46 -17.92 1.11
CA ALA A 167 3.70 -17.73 0.36
C ALA A 167 3.49 -16.83 -0.87
N GLU A 168 2.46 -17.10 -1.67
CA GLU A 168 2.13 -16.32 -2.87
C GLU A 168 1.67 -14.91 -2.49
N TRP A 169 0.93 -14.78 -1.39
CA TRP A 169 0.56 -13.46 -0.85
C TRP A 169 1.79 -12.64 -0.45
N ARG A 170 2.75 -13.27 0.24
CA ARG A 170 4.01 -12.61 0.63
C ARG A 170 4.82 -12.16 -0.58
N GLN A 171 4.88 -12.99 -1.63
CA GLN A 171 5.54 -12.63 -2.89
C GLN A 171 4.88 -11.42 -3.57
N LEU A 172 3.54 -11.36 -3.61
CA LEU A 172 2.81 -10.22 -4.14
C LEU A 172 3.06 -8.95 -3.33
N GLN A 173 3.06 -9.05 -2.00
CA GLN A 173 3.37 -7.91 -1.12
C GLN A 173 4.81 -7.41 -1.30
N GLU A 174 5.78 -8.31 -1.47
CA GLU A 174 7.17 -7.94 -1.71
C GLU A 174 7.35 -7.28 -3.08
N ALA A 175 6.72 -7.83 -4.13
CA ALA A 175 6.71 -7.22 -5.45
C ALA A 175 6.10 -5.82 -5.41
N TRP A 176 5.02 -5.63 -4.66
CA TRP A 176 4.42 -4.32 -4.43
C TRP A 176 5.34 -3.35 -3.69
N ARG A 177 6.01 -3.77 -2.61
CA ARG A 177 6.97 -2.91 -1.90
C ARG A 177 8.09 -2.44 -2.81
N LYS A 178 8.61 -3.33 -3.66
CA LYS A 178 9.62 -2.98 -4.67
C LYS A 178 9.07 -2.01 -5.72
N ALA A 179 7.80 -2.16 -6.11
CA ALA A 179 7.14 -1.24 -7.02
C ALA A 179 6.93 0.16 -6.42
N ALA A 180 6.51 0.22 -5.16
CA ALA A 180 6.36 1.47 -4.41
C ALA A 180 7.70 2.22 -4.23
N GLY A 181 8.83 1.52 -4.32
CA GLY A 181 10.17 2.12 -4.34
C GLY A 181 10.57 2.81 -5.65
N GLY A 182 9.67 2.91 -6.64
CA GLY A 182 9.88 3.65 -7.89
C GLY A 182 10.27 2.78 -9.10
N HIS A 183 10.28 1.45 -8.97
CA HIS A 183 10.58 0.54 -10.07
C HIS A 183 9.31 -0.18 -10.52
N PRO A 184 8.72 0.12 -11.69
CA PRO A 184 7.50 -0.55 -12.14
C PRO A 184 7.72 -2.07 -12.24
N ARG A 185 6.72 -2.84 -11.78
CA ARG A 185 6.75 -4.31 -11.76
C ARG A 185 5.48 -4.86 -12.38
N ILE A 186 5.63 -5.96 -13.13
CA ILE A 186 4.54 -6.77 -13.65
C ILE A 186 4.63 -8.14 -12.98
N VAL A 187 3.50 -8.63 -12.47
CA VAL A 187 3.40 -9.98 -11.88
C VAL A 187 2.37 -10.76 -12.66
N LEU A 188 2.76 -11.94 -13.16
CA LEU A 188 1.89 -12.86 -13.88
C LEU A 188 1.44 -14.00 -12.95
N LEU A 189 0.14 -14.18 -12.81
CA LEU A 189 -0.44 -15.27 -12.01
C LEU A 189 -0.86 -16.44 -12.91
N THR A 190 -0.17 -17.57 -12.82
CA THR A 190 -0.46 -18.79 -13.58
C THR A 190 -0.91 -19.94 -12.66
N GLY A 191 -1.61 -20.93 -13.22
CA GLY A 191 -2.12 -22.09 -12.47
C GLY A 191 -3.43 -22.63 -13.02
N GLU A 192 -3.90 -23.74 -12.46
CA GLU A 192 -5.11 -24.44 -12.91
C GLU A 192 -6.38 -23.58 -12.83
N ALA A 193 -7.36 -23.87 -13.68
CA ALA A 193 -8.66 -23.20 -13.61
C ALA A 193 -9.31 -23.44 -12.24
N GLY A 194 -9.90 -22.40 -11.65
CA GLY A 194 -10.54 -22.51 -10.32
C GLY A 194 -9.61 -22.48 -9.10
N ILE A 195 -8.28 -22.50 -9.28
CA ILE A 195 -7.29 -22.55 -8.18
C ILE A 195 -7.21 -21.26 -7.32
N GLY A 196 -8.02 -20.24 -7.66
CA GLY A 196 -8.13 -18.98 -6.90
C GLY A 196 -7.29 -17.81 -7.41
N LYS A 197 -6.75 -17.84 -8.64
CA LYS A 197 -5.91 -16.75 -9.19
C LYS A 197 -6.60 -15.39 -9.19
N THR A 198 -7.82 -15.32 -9.72
CA THR A 198 -8.62 -14.08 -9.75
C THR A 198 -8.89 -13.58 -8.34
N ARG A 199 -9.15 -14.50 -7.40
CA ARG A 199 -9.39 -14.16 -6.00
C ARG A 199 -8.15 -13.56 -5.35
N LEU A 200 -6.96 -14.08 -5.66
CA LEU A 200 -5.69 -13.55 -5.15
C LEU A 200 -5.41 -12.13 -5.69
N ALA A 201 -5.70 -11.88 -6.98
CA ALA A 201 -5.55 -10.57 -7.60
C ALA A 201 -6.55 -9.55 -7.02
N GLU A 202 -7.84 -9.90 -6.92
CA GLU A 202 -8.87 -9.04 -6.31
C GLU A 202 -8.55 -8.71 -4.85
N GLU A 203 -7.99 -9.67 -4.10
CA GLU A 203 -7.59 -9.43 -2.72
C GLU A 203 -6.36 -8.50 -2.64
N MET A 204 -5.43 -8.58 -3.59
CA MET A 204 -4.30 -7.65 -3.69
C MET A 204 -4.79 -6.24 -4.01
N GLU A 205 -5.71 -6.10 -4.96
CA GLU A 205 -6.38 -4.84 -5.29
C GLU A 205 -7.06 -4.23 -4.06
N ALA A 206 -7.84 -5.03 -3.33
CA ALA A 206 -8.49 -4.58 -2.10
C ALA A 206 -7.48 -4.16 -1.02
N TRP A 207 -6.38 -4.91 -0.86
CA TRP A 207 -5.32 -4.59 0.09
C TRP A 207 -4.61 -3.28 -0.25
N VAL A 208 -4.30 -3.03 -1.52
CA VAL A 208 -3.71 -1.76 -1.99
C VAL A 208 -4.70 -0.60 -1.82
N SER A 209 -5.96 -0.80 -2.23
CA SER A 209 -7.02 0.21 -2.13
C SER A 209 -7.26 0.66 -0.67
N ARG A 210 -7.25 -0.28 0.29
CA ARG A 210 -7.39 0.04 1.73
C ARG A 210 -6.30 0.96 2.26
N GLN A 211 -5.13 1.01 1.60
CA GLN A 211 -4.03 1.90 1.97
C GLN A 211 -4.19 3.30 1.36
N GLY A 212 -5.29 3.57 0.66
CA GLY A 212 -5.56 4.84 -0.02
C GLY A 212 -4.89 4.96 -1.38
N LEU A 213 -4.30 3.88 -1.89
CA LEU A 213 -3.55 3.88 -3.14
C LEU A 213 -4.50 3.61 -4.33
N ALA A 214 -4.23 4.31 -5.43
CA ALA A 214 -4.98 4.16 -6.67
C ALA A 214 -4.87 2.72 -7.18
N THR A 215 -6.01 2.13 -7.54
CA THR A 215 -6.11 0.78 -8.11
C THR A 215 -7.04 0.80 -9.29
N ALA A 216 -6.80 -0.08 -10.27
CA ALA A 216 -7.65 -0.26 -11.43
C ALA A 216 -7.64 -1.74 -11.84
N SER A 217 -8.80 -2.25 -12.26
CA SER A 217 -8.97 -3.63 -12.71
C SER A 217 -9.70 -3.69 -14.04
N ALA A 218 -9.34 -4.70 -14.84
CA ALA A 218 -10.00 -5.00 -16.10
C ALA A 218 -10.10 -6.51 -16.27
N ARG A 219 -11.11 -6.95 -17.04
CA ARG A 219 -11.30 -8.37 -17.37
C ARG A 219 -11.22 -8.55 -18.88
N CYS A 220 -10.33 -9.43 -19.31
CA CYS A 220 -10.12 -9.77 -20.72
C CYS A 220 -10.79 -11.12 -21.01
N TYR A 221 -11.94 -11.12 -21.68
CA TYR A 221 -12.59 -12.35 -22.14
C TYR A 221 -12.41 -12.52 -23.64
N ALA A 222 -11.98 -13.70 -24.08
CA ALA A 222 -11.86 -14.02 -25.50
C ALA A 222 -13.20 -13.95 -26.26
N ALA A 223 -14.33 -14.04 -25.54
CA ALA A 223 -15.68 -14.10 -26.11
C ALA A 223 -16.32 -12.72 -26.37
N VAL A 224 -15.73 -11.61 -25.89
CA VAL A 224 -16.27 -10.26 -26.13
C VAL A 224 -15.59 -9.70 -27.38
N GLY A 225 -16.31 -9.73 -28.50
CA GLY A 225 -15.78 -9.41 -29.82
C GLY A 225 -15.01 -8.08 -29.91
N GLN A 226 -13.89 -8.13 -30.64
CA GLN A 226 -13.15 -7.08 -31.37
C GLN A 226 -13.05 -5.63 -30.82
N LEU A 227 -13.35 -5.37 -29.55
CA LEU A 227 -13.13 -4.05 -28.95
C LEU A 227 -11.64 -3.91 -28.60
N VAL A 228 -10.89 -3.41 -29.59
CA VAL A 228 -9.49 -3.01 -29.41
C VAL A 228 -9.43 -2.02 -28.23
N TYR A 229 -8.55 -2.27 -27.27
CA TYR A 229 -8.38 -1.48 -26.04
C TYR A 229 -9.49 -1.59 -24.97
N ALA A 230 -10.40 -2.56 -25.04
CA ALA A 230 -11.41 -2.77 -23.98
C ALA A 230 -10.84 -2.83 -22.54
N PRO A 231 -9.67 -3.45 -22.28
CA PRO A 231 -9.09 -3.44 -20.93
C PRO A 231 -8.61 -2.04 -20.51
N VAL A 232 -8.02 -1.30 -21.44
CA VAL A 232 -7.51 0.06 -21.20
C VAL A 232 -8.67 1.02 -20.97
N THR A 233 -9.78 0.88 -21.70
CA THR A 233 -10.98 1.71 -21.48
C THR A 233 -11.60 1.43 -20.11
N SER A 234 -11.60 0.17 -19.65
CA SER A 234 -12.02 -0.21 -18.30
C SER A 234 -11.14 0.47 -17.24
N TRP A 235 -9.82 0.44 -17.40
CA TRP A 235 -8.91 1.12 -16.47
C TRP A 235 -9.14 2.63 -16.43
N LEU A 236 -9.17 3.31 -17.57
CA LEU A 236 -9.36 4.76 -17.64
C LEU A 236 -10.69 5.25 -17.06
N ARG A 237 -11.70 4.38 -17.00
CA ARG A 237 -12.99 4.67 -16.34
C ARG A 237 -12.96 4.51 -14.83
N THR A 238 -11.89 3.96 -14.27
CA THR A 238 -11.73 3.82 -12.83
C THR A 238 -11.53 5.20 -12.20
N GLU A 239 -12.23 5.48 -11.10
CA GLU A 239 -12.27 6.80 -10.48
C GLU A 239 -10.89 7.33 -10.04
N ALA A 240 -10.03 6.43 -9.57
CA ALA A 240 -8.67 6.75 -9.16
C ALA A 240 -7.84 7.35 -10.31
N LEU A 241 -8.06 6.86 -11.54
CA LEU A 241 -7.44 7.35 -12.76
C LEU A 241 -8.16 8.59 -13.32
N GLN A 242 -9.49 8.67 -13.24
CA GLN A 242 -10.25 9.86 -13.65
C GLN A 242 -9.79 11.15 -12.96
N THR A 243 -9.41 11.05 -11.69
CA THR A 243 -8.83 12.19 -10.94
C THR A 243 -7.49 12.63 -11.54
N GLY A 244 -6.63 11.70 -11.94
CA GLY A 244 -5.34 12.00 -12.59
C GLY A 244 -5.52 12.58 -13.99
N LEU A 245 -6.44 12.00 -14.78
CA LEU A 245 -6.80 12.49 -16.11
C LEU A 245 -7.23 13.96 -16.08
N SER A 246 -7.93 14.39 -15.04
CA SER A 246 -8.39 15.78 -14.90
C SER A 246 -7.25 16.80 -14.82
N ALA A 247 -6.04 16.38 -14.45
CA ALA A 247 -4.85 17.23 -14.37
C ALA A 247 -4.05 17.31 -15.69
N LEU A 248 -4.37 16.47 -16.69
CA LEU A 248 -3.67 16.46 -17.97
C LEU A 248 -4.02 17.67 -18.85
N ASP A 249 -3.07 18.08 -19.70
CA ASP A 249 -3.30 19.14 -20.67
C ASP A 249 -4.43 18.76 -21.65
N PRO A 250 -5.19 19.76 -22.14
CA PRO A 250 -6.26 19.57 -23.12
C PRO A 250 -5.88 18.73 -24.35
N ILE A 251 -4.63 18.81 -24.78
CA ILE A 251 -4.10 18.08 -25.95
C ILE A 251 -4.16 16.57 -25.71
N TRP A 252 -3.69 16.10 -24.55
CA TRP A 252 -3.68 14.67 -24.21
C TRP A 252 -5.07 14.15 -23.86
N LEU A 253 -5.88 14.99 -23.19
CA LEU A 253 -7.27 14.66 -22.90
C LEU A 253 -8.12 14.43 -24.15
N THR A 254 -7.83 15.16 -25.24
CA THR A 254 -8.50 14.98 -26.53
C THR A 254 -8.23 13.60 -27.12
N GLU A 255 -6.99 13.11 -26.99
CA GLU A 255 -6.63 11.77 -27.45
C GLU A 255 -7.25 10.66 -26.58
N ILE A 256 -7.31 10.86 -25.26
CA ILE A 256 -7.95 9.93 -24.32
C ILE A 256 -9.47 9.87 -24.52
N ALA A 257 -10.10 10.97 -24.92
CA ALA A 257 -11.53 11.03 -25.23
C ALA A 257 -11.98 10.07 -26.35
N ARG A 258 -11.04 9.55 -27.16
CA ARG A 258 -11.33 8.47 -28.14
C ARG A 258 -11.81 7.19 -27.46
N LEU A 259 -11.21 6.85 -26.31
CA LEU A 259 -11.52 5.65 -25.54
C LEU A 259 -12.58 5.91 -24.46
N VAL A 260 -12.64 7.14 -23.94
CA VAL A 260 -13.53 7.55 -22.85
C VAL A 260 -14.26 8.85 -23.24
N PRO A 261 -15.32 8.78 -24.06
CA PRO A 261 -16.07 9.94 -24.53
C PRO A 261 -16.69 10.79 -23.42
N GLU A 262 -16.86 10.22 -22.22
CA GLU A 262 -17.37 10.88 -21.02
C GLU A 262 -16.52 12.10 -20.61
N VAL A 263 -15.25 12.14 -21.02
CA VAL A 263 -14.36 13.29 -20.82
C VAL A 263 -14.88 14.54 -21.56
N LEU A 264 -15.42 14.38 -22.77
CA LEU A 264 -15.98 15.49 -23.55
C LEU A 264 -17.26 16.05 -22.93
N VAL A 265 -18.03 15.20 -22.22
CA VAL A 265 -19.23 15.64 -21.49
C VAL A 265 -18.82 16.52 -20.30
N LYS A 266 -17.77 16.14 -19.56
CA LYS A 266 -17.26 16.93 -18.44
C LYS A 266 -16.55 18.21 -18.89
N ARG A 267 -15.95 18.23 -20.09
CA ARG A 267 -15.22 19.37 -20.66
C ARG A 267 -15.65 19.64 -22.11
N PRO A 268 -16.80 20.31 -22.33
CA PRO A 268 -17.36 20.52 -23.66
C PRO A 268 -16.51 21.45 -24.55
N LYS A 269 -15.56 22.20 -23.96
CA LYS A 269 -14.62 23.06 -24.70
C LYS A 269 -13.44 22.29 -25.32
N LEU A 270 -13.27 21.00 -25.02
CA LEU A 270 -12.21 20.19 -25.62
C LEU A 270 -12.49 19.93 -27.11
N PRO A 271 -11.48 20.02 -27.98
CA PRO A 271 -11.64 19.62 -29.37
C PRO A 271 -11.98 18.13 -29.45
N ARG A 272 -12.74 17.74 -30.48
CA ARG A 272 -13.04 16.32 -30.72
C ARG A 272 -11.87 15.66 -31.44
N PRO A 273 -11.51 14.42 -31.09
CA PRO A 273 -10.40 13.72 -31.71
C PRO A 273 -10.66 13.46 -33.21
N ALA A 274 -9.73 13.88 -34.08
CA ALA A 274 -9.78 13.64 -35.52
C ALA A 274 -9.46 12.17 -35.86
N PRO A 275 -9.98 11.57 -36.93
CA PRO A 275 -9.64 10.18 -37.30
C PRO A 275 -8.12 9.95 -37.43
N MET A 276 -7.65 8.78 -37.01
CA MET A 276 -6.21 8.42 -37.01
C MET A 276 -5.79 7.91 -38.39
N THR A 277 -5.45 8.82 -39.29
CA THR A 277 -4.99 8.53 -40.65
C THR A 277 -3.48 8.44 -40.74
N GLU A 278 -2.75 9.17 -39.91
CA GLU A 278 -1.29 9.30 -39.97
C GLU A 278 -0.59 8.60 -38.79
N GLY A 279 0.66 8.16 -39.00
CA GLY A 279 1.44 7.40 -38.01
C GLY A 279 1.74 8.19 -36.73
N TRP A 280 2.01 9.50 -36.84
CA TRP A 280 2.29 10.34 -35.68
C TRP A 280 1.07 10.49 -34.76
N GLN A 281 -0.15 10.43 -35.29
CA GLN A 281 -1.38 10.46 -34.49
C GLN A 281 -1.49 9.21 -33.60
N ARG A 282 -1.03 8.05 -34.09
CA ARG A 282 -0.93 6.82 -33.29
C ARG A 282 0.10 6.96 -32.18
N GLN A 283 1.25 7.55 -32.48
CA GLN A 283 2.28 7.79 -31.49
C GLN A 283 1.80 8.75 -30.39
N HIS A 284 1.17 9.87 -30.76
CA HIS A 284 0.58 10.81 -29.79
C HIS A 284 -0.51 10.16 -28.94
N PHE A 285 -1.34 9.29 -29.51
CA PHE A 285 -2.33 8.54 -28.75
C PHE A 285 -1.69 7.60 -27.71
N PHE A 286 -0.66 6.84 -28.11
CA PHE A 286 0.07 6.00 -27.15
C PHE A 286 0.79 6.81 -26.07
N GLU A 287 1.34 7.97 -26.45
CA GLU A 287 1.96 8.90 -25.52
C GLU A 287 0.93 9.52 -24.55
N ALA A 288 -0.29 9.81 -25.02
CA ALA A 288 -1.38 10.26 -24.15
C ALA A 288 -1.71 9.21 -23.08
N LEU A 289 -1.69 7.92 -23.44
CA LEU A 289 -1.94 6.82 -22.50
C LEU A 289 -0.80 6.62 -21.50
N SER A 290 0.45 6.95 -21.85
CA SER A 290 1.60 6.82 -20.95
C SER A 290 1.86 8.06 -20.10
N ARG A 291 1.29 9.22 -20.46
CA ARG A 291 1.49 10.51 -19.78
C ARG A 291 0.71 10.71 -18.50
N ASP A 292 -0.20 9.79 -18.12
CA ASP A 292 -0.77 9.85 -16.78
C ASP A 292 0.31 9.45 -15.74
N PRO A 293 0.77 10.39 -14.89
CA PRO A 293 1.80 10.10 -13.89
C PRO A 293 1.37 9.02 -12.89
N ARG A 294 0.05 8.73 -12.78
CA ARG A 294 -0.48 7.63 -11.97
C ARG A 294 -0.52 6.31 -12.73
N MET A 295 -0.62 6.31 -14.06
CA MET A 295 -0.50 5.07 -14.86
C MET A 295 0.93 4.54 -14.93
N ALA A 296 1.94 5.41 -14.87
CA ALA A 296 3.34 4.98 -14.77
C ALA A 296 3.66 4.23 -13.45
N ALA A 297 2.80 4.38 -12.43
CA ALA A 297 2.96 3.79 -11.10
C ALA A 297 1.96 2.66 -10.77
N LEU A 298 1.03 2.34 -11.67
CA LEU A 298 0.10 1.23 -11.47
C LEU A 298 0.78 -0.09 -11.91
N PRO A 299 0.96 -1.07 -11.01
CA PRO A 299 1.35 -2.39 -11.44
C PRO A 299 0.22 -2.97 -12.29
N VAL A 300 0.51 -3.17 -13.56
CA VAL A 300 -0.41 -3.78 -14.51
C VAL A 300 -0.44 -5.28 -14.22
N ALA A 301 -1.54 -5.75 -13.64
CA ALA A 301 -1.87 -7.18 -13.59
C ALA A 301 -2.66 -7.53 -14.86
N PHE A 302 -2.15 -8.47 -15.65
CA PHE A 302 -2.85 -9.12 -16.76
C PHE A 302 -3.44 -10.46 -16.31
#